data_AF-A0AAV2CWA3-F1
#
_entry.id   AF-A0AAV2CWA3-F1
#
_cell.length_a   1.000
_cell.length_b   1.000
_cell.length_c   1.000
_cell.angle_alpha   90.00
_cell.angle_beta   90.00
_cell.angle_gamma   90.00
#
_symmetry.space_group_name_H-M   'P 1'
#
loop_
_entity.id
_entity.type
_entity.pdbx_description
1 polymer ?
#
loop_
_entity_poly.entity_id
_entity_poly.type
_entity_poly.pdbx_seq_one_letter_code
_entity_poly.pdbx_strand_id
1 'polypeptide(L)'
;MDSSIFSLHHSSPLIPSSSSISLRSPACCSASLSPPSNFSFFTPRLGFAPVSRRLMAAPPPASDGKAATTNGGVGHGLFKPKIVNGDYGYVLEDVPHLTDYLPHLPTHSNPLQDNPAYSVVKQYFVDVDDTVPQRIVVHKDSPRGTHFRRAGPRQKVYFDSDEVNACIVTCGGLCPGLNTVIREIVSTLYSMYGVKKVLGIDGGYRGFYARNTINLTPKVVNDIHKRGGTILGTSRGGHDTKKIVDSIEDRGINQVYIIGGDGTQKGASVIYEEVRRRGLKVAVAGIPKTIDNDIPVIDKSFGFDTAVEEAQRAINAAHVEAESAENGIGLVKLMGRYSGFIAMYATLASRDVDCCLIPESPFYLKGEGGLFEFVEKRLKESGHMVIVVAEGAGQELLSESKSMTDASGNKLLQDVGLWLSQNIKDHMKAQKMSINLKYIDPTYMIRAIPSNASDNVYCTLLAQSCVHGAMAGYTGFTSGLVNGRQTYIPFYRIIEKQNKVIITDRMWARLLSSTNQPSFMCPKLVAEKKKEMQTKTEAQPSGQLMDDGNTGADKKAANKEVKA
;
A
#
# COMPACT_ATOMS: atom_id res chain seq x y z
N MET A 1 -54.74 -17.36 -1.87
CA MET A 1 -55.49 -18.55 -1.42
C MET A 1 -54.47 -19.67 -1.29
N ASP A 2 -54.64 -20.49 -0.26
CA ASP A 2 -53.78 -21.57 0.23
C ASP A 2 -52.62 -21.18 1.16
N SER A 3 -52.92 -21.25 2.46
CA SER A 3 -51.97 -21.53 3.54
C SER A 3 -52.57 -22.56 4.49
N SER A 4 -52.09 -23.80 4.35
CA SER A 4 -52.47 -24.94 5.19
C SER A 4 -51.59 -25.02 6.44
N ILE A 5 -52.29 -25.07 7.58
CA ILE A 5 -51.86 -25.33 8.95
C ILE A 5 -51.31 -26.76 9.09
N PHE A 6 -50.21 -26.96 9.83
CA PHE A 6 -50.07 -28.11 10.73
C PHE A 6 -49.06 -27.80 11.85
N SER A 7 -49.51 -27.98 13.08
CA SER A 7 -48.78 -27.83 14.35
C SER A 7 -48.51 -29.23 14.90
N LEU A 8 -47.32 -29.50 15.46
CA LEU A 8 -47.02 -30.73 16.18
C LEU A 8 -46.20 -30.43 17.45
N HIS A 9 -46.78 -30.82 18.59
CA HIS A 9 -46.20 -30.94 19.92
C HIS A 9 -45.52 -32.31 20.08
N HIS A 10 -44.38 -32.38 20.79
CA HIS A 10 -44.04 -33.39 21.82
C HIS A 10 -42.64 -33.09 22.40
N SER A 11 -42.50 -32.72 23.67
CA SER A 11 -42.41 -33.59 24.88
C SER A 11 -41.03 -34.25 25.07
N SER A 12 -40.30 -33.77 26.08
CA SER A 12 -39.04 -34.32 26.63
C SER A 12 -39.22 -35.66 27.35
N PRO A 13 -38.11 -36.38 27.61
CA PRO A 13 -37.90 -36.93 28.95
C PRO A 13 -36.46 -36.74 29.50
N LEU A 14 -36.35 -36.86 30.82
CA LEU A 14 -35.21 -36.61 31.72
C LEU A 14 -34.41 -37.89 32.09
N ILE A 15 -33.06 -37.76 32.21
CA ILE A 15 -32.13 -38.28 33.27
C ILE A 15 -31.84 -39.82 33.32
N PRO A 16 -30.64 -40.38 33.72
CA PRO A 16 -29.63 -39.86 34.67
C PRO A 16 -28.12 -39.94 34.38
N SER A 17 -27.42 -39.25 35.30
CA SER A 17 -26.01 -39.18 35.74
C SER A 17 -25.08 -40.40 35.61
N SER A 18 -23.79 -40.16 35.33
CA SER A 18 -22.66 -40.24 36.30
C SER A 18 -21.30 -40.38 35.59
N SER A 19 -20.33 -39.49 35.88
CA SER A 19 -18.93 -39.83 36.21
C SER A 19 -18.04 -38.58 36.17
N SER A 20 -17.68 -38.12 37.36
CA SER A 20 -16.69 -37.10 37.69
C SER A 20 -15.27 -37.58 37.35
N ILE A 21 -14.50 -36.79 36.59
CA ILE A 21 -13.04 -36.91 36.52
C ILE A 21 -12.42 -35.66 37.15
N SER A 22 -11.73 -35.93 38.26
CA SER A 22 -10.92 -35.02 39.05
C SER A 22 -9.64 -34.65 38.30
N LEU A 23 -9.40 -33.35 38.09
CA LEU A 23 -8.07 -32.83 37.77
C LEU A 23 -7.53 -32.09 39.00
N ARG A 24 -6.48 -32.66 39.58
CA ARG A 24 -5.71 -32.12 40.69
C ARG A 24 -4.87 -30.92 40.24
N SER A 25 -4.92 -29.84 41.02
CA SER A 25 -3.84 -28.85 41.13
C SER A 25 -2.60 -29.47 41.80
N PRO A 26 -1.43 -28.83 41.63
CA PRO A 26 -0.71 -28.44 42.84
C PRO A 26 -0.27 -26.98 42.83
N ALA A 27 -0.25 -26.44 44.04
CA ALA A 27 0.05 -25.06 44.39
C ALA A 27 1.56 -24.77 44.44
N CYS A 28 1.85 -23.46 44.31
CA CYS A 28 2.90 -22.66 44.92
C CYS A 28 3.95 -23.37 45.82
N CYS A 29 5.23 -23.13 45.48
CA CYS A 29 6.26 -22.87 46.47
C CYS A 29 7.06 -21.61 46.07
N SER A 30 7.10 -20.67 47.00
CA SER A 30 7.89 -19.44 47.03
C SER A 30 9.38 -19.72 47.28
N ALA A 31 10.28 -19.02 46.59
CA ALA A 31 11.58 -18.66 47.13
C ALA A 31 12.16 -17.44 46.39
N SER A 32 12.38 -16.39 47.17
CA SER A 32 13.21 -15.22 46.90
C SER A 32 14.66 -15.58 46.56
N LEU A 33 15.32 -14.81 45.68
CA LEU A 33 16.69 -14.30 45.87
C LEU A 33 17.09 -13.35 44.72
N SER A 34 17.64 -12.21 45.12
CA SER A 34 18.23 -11.13 44.32
C SER A 34 19.57 -11.55 43.66
N PRO A 35 20.12 -10.72 42.74
CA PRO A 35 21.11 -11.14 41.74
C PRO A 35 22.56 -10.98 42.21
N PRO A 36 23.53 -11.56 41.48
CA PRO A 36 24.88 -11.04 41.47
C PRO A 36 25.24 -10.39 40.13
N SER A 37 25.85 -9.22 40.26
CA SER A 37 26.67 -8.53 39.29
C SER A 37 28.10 -9.08 39.26
N ASN A 38 28.78 -8.78 38.14
CA ASN A 38 30.24 -8.64 37.94
C ASN A 38 31.08 -9.81 37.39
N PHE A 39 32.07 -9.35 36.60
CA PHE A 39 33.28 -10.00 36.05
C PHE A 39 33.07 -10.87 34.79
N SER A 40 33.92 -10.82 33.76
CA SER A 40 35.14 -10.07 33.49
C SER A 40 35.46 -10.17 31.99
N PHE A 41 36.06 -9.11 31.44
CA PHE A 41 36.68 -9.11 30.13
C PHE A 41 37.88 -10.08 30.12
N PHE A 42 37.87 -11.05 29.20
CA PHE A 42 39.06 -11.79 28.81
C PHE A 42 39.43 -11.44 27.37
N THR A 43 40.51 -10.69 27.22
CA THR A 43 41.32 -10.65 26.00
C THR A 43 42.26 -11.85 25.98
N PRO A 44 42.61 -12.33 24.78
CA PRO A 44 44.01 -12.65 24.53
C PRO A 44 44.55 -11.83 23.36
N ARG A 45 45.74 -11.29 23.57
CA ARG A 45 46.62 -10.70 22.57
C ARG A 45 47.56 -11.77 22.00
N LEU A 46 48.05 -11.45 20.79
CA LEU A 46 49.35 -11.77 20.16
C LEU A 46 49.46 -13.02 19.27
N GLY A 47 49.91 -12.76 18.03
CA GLY A 47 50.48 -13.75 17.13
C GLY A 47 50.62 -13.24 15.68
N PHE A 48 51.74 -12.60 15.37
CA PHE A 48 52.14 -12.04 14.06
C PHE A 48 52.30 -13.09 12.94
N ALA A 49 51.99 -12.72 11.69
CA ALA A 49 52.95 -12.53 10.58
C ALA A 49 52.27 -12.47 9.19
N PRO A 50 52.77 -11.65 8.23
CA PRO A 50 52.12 -11.38 6.96
C PRO A 50 52.64 -12.29 5.83
N VAL A 51 51.77 -12.73 4.92
CA VAL A 51 52.18 -13.36 3.65
C VAL A 51 51.76 -12.47 2.50
N SER A 52 52.75 -11.80 1.93
CA SER A 52 52.71 -11.07 0.67
C SER A 52 52.71 -12.07 -0.50
N ARG A 53 51.76 -11.96 -1.43
CA ARG A 53 51.94 -12.41 -2.81
C ARG A 53 51.27 -11.44 -3.77
N ARG A 54 52.11 -10.55 -4.31
CA ARG A 54 51.89 -9.84 -5.58
C ARG A 54 51.78 -10.87 -6.71
N LEU A 55 50.74 -10.76 -7.52
CA LEU A 55 50.75 -11.18 -8.91
C LEU A 55 50.51 -9.92 -9.74
N MET A 56 51.60 -9.42 -10.33
CA MET A 56 51.56 -8.38 -11.34
C MET A 56 51.16 -9.03 -12.67
N ALA A 57 50.11 -8.51 -13.30
CA ALA A 57 49.83 -8.74 -14.72
C ALA A 57 50.08 -7.43 -15.47
N ALA A 58 50.93 -7.50 -16.49
CA ALA A 58 51.33 -6.38 -17.34
C ALA A 58 50.20 -6.00 -18.33
N PRO A 59 50.12 -4.72 -18.76
CA PRO A 59 49.14 -4.27 -19.74
C PRO A 59 49.57 -4.59 -21.20
N PRO A 60 48.62 -4.81 -22.13
CA PRO A 60 48.93 -4.93 -23.56
C PRO A 60 49.11 -3.54 -24.22
N PRO A 61 49.75 -3.48 -25.42
CA PRO A 61 50.32 -2.25 -25.97
C PRO A 61 49.33 -1.36 -26.71
N ALA A 62 49.70 -0.08 -26.82
CA ALA A 62 49.02 0.95 -27.57
C ALA A 62 49.10 0.72 -29.09
N SER A 63 48.00 0.99 -29.80
CA SER A 63 48.00 1.21 -31.24
C SER A 63 47.17 2.45 -31.58
N ASP A 64 47.81 3.38 -32.27
CA ASP A 64 47.27 4.62 -32.82
C ASP A 64 46.11 4.40 -33.81
N GLY A 65 45.16 5.34 -33.85
CA GLY A 65 44.31 5.48 -35.04
C GLY A 65 42.93 6.11 -34.87
N LYS A 66 42.91 7.45 -34.94
CA LYS A 66 41.82 8.34 -35.44
C LYS A 66 40.62 8.65 -34.54
N ALA A 67 40.62 9.92 -34.15
CA ALA A 67 39.59 10.66 -33.45
C ALA A 67 38.23 10.70 -34.19
N ALA A 68 37.17 10.47 -33.43
CA ALA A 68 35.85 11.03 -33.69
C ALA A 68 35.44 11.81 -32.42
N THR A 69 35.27 13.10 -32.58
CA THR A 69 34.95 14.09 -31.54
C THR A 69 33.62 13.77 -30.86
N THR A 70 33.67 13.27 -29.62
CA THR A 70 32.53 13.24 -28.71
C THR A 70 32.64 14.41 -27.73
N ASN A 71 31.71 15.36 -27.82
CA ASN A 71 31.54 16.43 -26.83
C ASN A 71 31.28 15.81 -25.45
N GLY A 72 32.31 15.84 -24.60
CA GLY A 72 32.23 15.48 -23.20
C GLY A 72 31.54 16.58 -22.40
N GLY A 73 30.25 16.42 -22.15
CA GLY A 73 29.54 17.05 -21.06
C GLY A 73 29.25 16.01 -20.00
N VAL A 74 29.82 16.15 -18.80
CA VAL A 74 29.51 15.33 -17.63
C VAL A 74 28.11 15.70 -17.16
N GLY A 75 27.09 15.09 -17.77
CA GLY A 75 25.70 15.17 -17.35
C GLY A 75 25.38 14.05 -16.37
N HIS A 76 24.91 14.38 -15.17
CA HIS A 76 24.21 13.44 -14.31
C HIS A 76 23.04 12.82 -15.10
N GLY A 77 23.21 11.61 -15.60
CA GLY A 77 22.20 10.94 -16.41
C GLY A 77 20.96 10.59 -15.59
N LEU A 78 19.94 11.45 -15.64
CA LEU A 78 18.60 11.12 -15.14
C LEU A 78 18.08 9.85 -15.83
N PHE A 79 17.46 8.97 -15.05
CA PHE A 79 16.73 7.80 -15.54
C PHE A 79 15.75 8.19 -16.64
N LYS A 80 15.84 7.52 -17.80
CA LYS A 80 14.85 7.63 -18.88
C LYS A 80 13.85 6.47 -18.73
N PRO A 81 12.54 6.75 -18.61
CA PRO A 81 11.50 5.72 -18.62
C PRO A 81 11.58 4.83 -19.86
N LYS A 82 11.38 3.52 -19.68
CA LYS A 82 11.30 2.54 -20.77
C LYS A 82 9.90 2.54 -21.35
N ILE A 83 9.66 3.39 -22.34
CA ILE A 83 8.35 3.55 -22.99
C ILE A 83 8.39 2.92 -24.38
N VAL A 84 7.44 2.03 -24.65
CA VAL A 84 7.25 1.41 -25.97
C VAL A 84 5.90 1.86 -26.52
N ASN A 85 5.93 2.56 -27.66
CA ASN A 85 4.71 2.97 -28.35
C ASN A 85 4.29 1.92 -29.37
N GLY A 86 2.98 1.78 -29.57
CA GLY A 86 2.39 0.91 -30.58
C GLY A 86 1.17 1.55 -31.23
N ASP A 87 0.49 0.77 -32.06
CA ASP A 87 -0.65 1.26 -32.84
C ASP A 87 -1.82 1.76 -31.97
N TYR A 88 -2.65 2.64 -32.53
CA TYR A 88 -3.85 3.17 -31.89
C TYR A 88 -3.58 3.84 -30.52
N GLY A 89 -2.42 4.49 -30.39
CA GLY A 89 -2.01 5.17 -29.16
C GLY A 89 -1.79 4.21 -27.99
N TYR A 90 -1.39 2.96 -28.28
CA TYR A 90 -0.87 2.04 -27.29
C TYR A 90 0.45 2.54 -26.74
N VAL A 91 0.57 2.58 -25.42
CA VAL A 91 1.80 2.96 -24.71
C VAL A 91 2.07 1.92 -23.64
N LEU A 92 3.12 1.14 -23.80
CA LEU A 92 3.63 0.27 -22.74
C LEU A 92 4.66 1.06 -21.92
N GLU A 93 4.29 1.35 -20.68
CA GLU A 93 5.22 1.84 -19.67
C GLU A 93 5.90 0.63 -19.04
N ASP A 94 7.00 0.21 -19.65
CA ASP A 94 7.66 -1.05 -19.34
C ASP A 94 8.56 -0.95 -18.10
N VAL A 95 8.82 -2.11 -17.51
CA VAL A 95 9.75 -2.24 -16.40
C VAL A 95 11.18 -2.53 -16.90
N PRO A 96 12.20 -1.99 -16.22
CA PRO A 96 13.58 -2.32 -16.55
C PRO A 96 13.89 -3.81 -16.40
N HIS A 97 14.85 -4.26 -17.18
CA HIS A 97 15.36 -5.63 -17.16
C HIS A 97 16.89 -5.60 -17.00
N LEU A 98 17.48 -6.60 -16.35
CA LEU A 98 18.93 -6.67 -16.15
C LEU A 98 19.70 -6.59 -17.49
N THR A 99 19.17 -7.17 -18.55
CA THR A 99 19.77 -7.13 -19.90
C THR A 99 19.81 -5.74 -20.52
N ASP A 100 19.04 -4.77 -19.99
CA ASP A 100 19.08 -3.39 -20.46
C ASP A 100 20.46 -2.74 -20.17
N TYR A 101 21.21 -3.26 -19.19
CA TYR A 101 22.57 -2.79 -18.85
C TYR A 101 23.61 -3.91 -18.66
N LEU A 102 23.21 -5.18 -18.72
CA LEU A 102 24.07 -6.37 -18.72
C LEU A 102 23.68 -7.29 -19.90
N PRO A 103 24.11 -6.98 -21.14
CA PRO A 103 23.53 -7.58 -22.35
C PRO A 103 23.80 -9.09 -22.53
N HIS A 104 24.84 -9.63 -21.89
CA HIS A 104 25.32 -11.00 -22.11
C HIS A 104 25.04 -11.93 -20.92
N LEU A 105 23.91 -11.74 -20.22
CA LEU A 105 23.53 -12.60 -19.12
C LEU A 105 23.07 -14.00 -19.61
N PRO A 106 23.51 -15.09 -18.97
CA PRO A 106 22.99 -16.42 -19.26
C PRO A 106 21.51 -16.51 -18.89
N THR A 107 20.79 -17.40 -19.57
CA THR A 107 19.40 -17.74 -19.27
C THR A 107 19.30 -19.21 -18.90
N HIS A 108 18.41 -19.52 -17.97
CA HIS A 108 18.17 -20.87 -17.46
C HIS A 108 16.71 -21.24 -17.66
N SER A 109 16.40 -22.53 -17.78
CA SER A 109 15.02 -23.00 -17.74
C SER A 109 14.41 -22.72 -16.37
N ASN A 110 13.16 -22.27 -16.34
CA ASN A 110 12.49 -22.01 -15.08
C ASN A 110 12.22 -23.33 -14.32
N PRO A 111 12.66 -23.49 -13.05
CA PRO A 111 12.41 -24.69 -12.25
C PRO A 111 10.92 -25.07 -12.10
N LEU A 112 10.02 -24.11 -12.34
CA LEU A 112 8.57 -24.35 -12.34
C LEU A 112 8.10 -25.32 -13.43
N GLN A 113 8.89 -25.56 -14.48
CA GLN A 113 8.58 -26.56 -15.51
C GLN A 113 8.38 -27.95 -14.91
N ASP A 114 9.16 -28.27 -13.88
CA ASP A 114 9.17 -29.57 -13.22
C ASP A 114 8.38 -29.55 -11.90
N ASN A 115 7.70 -28.44 -11.57
CA ASN A 115 7.00 -28.29 -10.30
C ASN A 115 5.61 -28.99 -10.36
N PRO A 116 5.32 -29.95 -9.47
CA PRO A 116 4.05 -30.69 -9.48
C PRO A 116 2.82 -29.79 -9.37
N ALA A 117 2.89 -28.67 -8.64
CA ALA A 117 1.76 -27.75 -8.48
C ALA A 117 1.39 -27.04 -9.79
N TYR A 118 2.35 -26.92 -10.71
CA TYR A 118 2.19 -26.26 -12.01
C TYR A 118 1.86 -27.25 -13.14
N SER A 119 2.11 -28.55 -12.93
CA SER A 119 1.84 -29.61 -13.92
C SER A 119 0.37 -29.74 -14.34
N VAL A 120 -0.56 -29.29 -13.50
CA VAL A 120 -2.02 -29.36 -13.76
C VAL A 120 -2.56 -28.16 -14.57
N VAL A 121 -1.75 -27.12 -14.77
CA VAL A 121 -2.18 -25.88 -15.41
C VAL A 121 -1.80 -25.92 -16.90
N LYS A 122 -2.80 -25.85 -17.81
CA LYS A 122 -2.59 -25.97 -19.27
C LYS A 122 -1.67 -24.89 -19.86
N GLN A 123 -1.63 -23.69 -19.27
CA GLN A 123 -0.79 -22.57 -19.69
C GLN A 123 -0.38 -21.77 -18.46
N TYR A 124 0.78 -22.11 -17.90
CA TYR A 124 1.22 -21.55 -16.62
C TYR A 124 2.26 -20.44 -16.72
N PHE A 125 3.04 -20.40 -17.80
CA PHE A 125 3.92 -19.28 -18.06
C PHE A 125 3.17 -18.13 -18.71
N VAL A 126 3.50 -16.92 -18.27
CA VAL A 126 3.00 -15.68 -18.84
C VAL A 126 3.90 -15.30 -20.01
N ASP A 127 3.27 -14.94 -21.13
CA ASP A 127 3.98 -14.48 -22.31
C ASP A 127 4.75 -13.20 -21.99
N VAL A 128 5.90 -13.00 -22.66
CA VAL A 128 6.65 -11.76 -22.47
C VAL A 128 5.80 -10.58 -22.93
N ASP A 129 5.05 -10.69 -24.03
CA ASP A 129 4.28 -9.60 -24.64
C ASP A 129 2.90 -9.37 -24.01
N ASP A 130 2.50 -10.18 -23.03
CA ASP A 130 1.26 -9.97 -22.28
C ASP A 130 1.29 -8.63 -21.53
N THR A 131 0.34 -7.75 -21.86
CA THR A 131 0.14 -6.48 -21.17
C THR A 131 -1.28 -6.29 -20.65
N VAL A 132 -1.40 -5.46 -19.62
CA VAL A 132 -2.66 -5.15 -18.93
C VAL A 132 -2.94 -3.66 -19.12
N PRO A 133 -4.09 -3.27 -19.69
CA PRO A 133 -4.46 -1.88 -19.85
C PRO A 133 -4.71 -1.22 -18.50
N GLN A 134 -4.22 0.03 -18.34
CA GLN A 134 -4.59 0.87 -17.20
C GLN A 134 -6.07 1.28 -17.27
N ARG A 135 -6.54 1.59 -18.48
CA ARG A 135 -7.91 2.03 -18.74
C ARG A 135 -8.64 0.99 -19.59
N ILE A 136 -9.63 0.34 -18.99
CA ILE A 136 -10.46 -0.68 -19.67
C ILE A 136 -11.76 -0.12 -20.24
N VAL A 137 -12.21 1.03 -19.75
CA VAL A 137 -13.38 1.74 -20.30
C VAL A 137 -12.89 2.79 -21.30
N VAL A 138 -13.11 2.52 -22.58
CA VAL A 138 -12.65 3.36 -23.69
C VAL A 138 -13.73 3.47 -24.76
N HIS A 139 -13.75 4.59 -25.49
CA HIS A 139 -14.57 4.69 -26.70
C HIS A 139 -13.89 3.98 -27.86
N LYS A 140 -14.69 3.55 -28.83
CA LYS A 140 -14.26 2.78 -30.02
C LYS A 140 -13.02 3.37 -30.69
N ASP A 141 -13.01 4.69 -30.88
CA ASP A 141 -11.98 5.40 -31.65
C ASP A 141 -10.98 6.15 -30.74
N SER A 142 -11.04 5.94 -29.42
CA SER A 142 -10.12 6.59 -28.48
C SER A 142 -8.80 5.83 -28.36
N PRO A 143 -7.69 6.53 -28.08
CA PRO A 143 -6.39 5.88 -27.87
C PRO A 143 -6.44 4.79 -26.80
N ARG A 144 -5.75 3.67 -27.03
CA ARG A 144 -5.68 2.55 -26.07
C ARG A 144 -4.99 2.95 -24.77
N GLY A 145 -4.05 3.88 -24.83
CA GLY A 145 -3.40 4.49 -23.66
C GLY A 145 -2.39 3.56 -23.00
N THR A 146 -2.12 3.84 -21.73
CA THR A 146 -1.07 3.16 -20.96
C THR A 146 -1.41 1.71 -20.63
N HIS A 147 -0.43 0.84 -20.81
CA HIS A 147 -0.42 -0.56 -20.46
C HIS A 147 0.78 -0.88 -19.58
N PHE A 148 0.64 -1.90 -18.75
CA PHE A 148 1.69 -2.43 -17.89
C PHE A 148 1.94 -3.90 -18.21
N ARG A 149 3.18 -4.37 -18.02
CA ARG A 149 3.51 -5.76 -18.30
C ARG A 149 2.80 -6.68 -17.30
N ARG A 150 2.21 -7.78 -17.79
CA ARG A 150 1.55 -8.78 -16.94
C ARG A 150 2.56 -9.50 -16.07
N ALA A 151 2.30 -9.57 -14.77
CA ALA A 151 3.16 -10.29 -13.83
C ALA A 151 2.91 -11.81 -13.90
N GLY A 152 3.95 -12.58 -13.56
CA GLY A 152 3.87 -14.04 -13.49
C GLY A 152 5.17 -14.72 -13.91
N PRO A 153 5.22 -16.06 -13.79
CA PRO A 153 6.42 -16.81 -14.11
C PRO A 153 6.71 -16.75 -15.61
N ARG A 154 7.99 -16.63 -15.98
CA ARG A 154 8.47 -16.70 -17.36
C ARG A 154 9.09 -18.06 -17.63
N GLN A 155 9.10 -18.49 -18.89
CA GLN A 155 9.67 -19.79 -19.25
C GLN A 155 11.18 -19.88 -19.01
N LYS A 156 11.88 -18.74 -19.16
CA LYS A 156 13.30 -18.57 -18.87
C LYS A 156 13.51 -17.63 -17.69
N VAL A 157 14.55 -17.89 -16.90
CA VAL A 157 15.00 -17.08 -15.77
C VAL A 157 16.46 -16.66 -15.94
N TYR A 158 16.89 -15.60 -15.25
CA TYR A 158 18.24 -15.02 -15.34
C TYR A 158 19.08 -15.25 -14.08
N PHE A 159 18.51 -15.96 -13.11
CA PHE A 159 19.16 -16.40 -11.90
C PHE A 159 19.06 -17.92 -11.78
N ASP A 160 20.21 -18.56 -11.58
CA ASP A 160 20.26 -19.94 -11.13
C ASP A 160 19.95 -20.00 -9.63
N SER A 161 19.11 -20.95 -9.23
CA SER A 161 18.60 -21.15 -7.88
C SER A 161 19.70 -21.23 -6.81
N ASP A 162 20.81 -21.91 -7.12
CA ASP A 162 21.93 -22.10 -6.18
C ASP A 162 22.80 -20.84 -6.03
N GLU A 163 22.74 -19.93 -7.01
CA GLU A 163 23.45 -18.65 -6.99
C GLU A 163 22.66 -17.53 -6.30
N VAL A 164 21.33 -17.68 -6.16
CA VAL A 164 20.50 -16.65 -5.54
C VAL A 164 20.85 -16.46 -4.06
N ASN A 165 21.09 -15.21 -3.70
CA ASN A 165 21.18 -14.74 -2.33
C ASN A 165 20.22 -13.55 -2.19
N ALA A 166 19.04 -13.83 -1.66
CA ALA A 166 17.96 -12.86 -1.56
C ALA A 166 17.98 -12.16 -0.19
N CYS A 167 17.57 -10.89 -0.17
CA CYS A 167 17.25 -10.21 1.08
C CYS A 167 15.86 -9.56 1.07
N ILE A 168 15.24 -9.50 2.25
CA ILE A 168 13.93 -8.89 2.48
C ILE A 168 14.08 -7.83 3.56
N VAL A 169 13.51 -6.64 3.35
CA VAL A 169 13.50 -5.56 4.33
C VAL A 169 12.09 -4.97 4.46
N THR A 170 11.66 -4.71 5.69
CA THR A 170 10.41 -3.98 5.99
C THR A 170 10.70 -2.60 6.58
N CYS A 171 10.11 -1.56 5.99
CA CYS A 171 10.30 -0.17 6.40
C CYS A 171 8.97 0.56 6.66
N GLY A 172 9.04 1.64 7.46
CA GLY A 172 7.92 2.51 7.77
C GLY A 172 6.96 1.95 8.84
N GLY A 173 5.73 2.45 8.88
CA GLY A 173 4.73 2.00 9.86
C GLY A 173 4.13 0.62 9.53
N LEU A 174 3.61 -0.07 10.55
CA LEU A 174 2.99 -1.39 10.41
C LEU A 174 1.76 -1.39 9.51
N CYS A 175 1.44 -2.55 8.96
CA CYS A 175 0.32 -2.82 8.06
C CYS A 175 -0.04 -4.30 8.20
N PRO A 176 -1.33 -4.67 8.28
CA PRO A 176 -1.72 -6.07 8.18
C PRO A 176 -1.15 -6.68 6.89
N GLY A 177 -0.70 -7.95 6.96
CA GLY A 177 -0.14 -8.68 5.82
C GLY A 177 1.38 -8.58 5.63
N LEU A 178 2.10 -7.75 6.40
CA LEU A 178 3.57 -7.67 6.34
C LEU A 178 4.25 -9.04 6.50
N ASN A 179 3.88 -9.79 7.55
CA ASN A 179 4.40 -11.14 7.78
C ASN A 179 3.96 -12.12 6.69
N THR A 180 2.76 -11.96 6.13
CA THR A 180 2.30 -12.79 5.01
C THR A 180 3.20 -12.57 3.79
N VAL A 181 3.47 -11.32 3.40
CA VAL A 181 4.40 -11.03 2.29
C VAL A 181 5.78 -11.64 2.54
N ILE A 182 6.35 -11.49 3.73
CA ILE A 182 7.66 -12.09 4.08
C ILE A 182 7.61 -13.61 3.91
N ARG A 183 6.58 -14.27 4.47
CA ARG A 183 6.40 -15.72 4.38
C ARG A 183 6.30 -16.18 2.94
N GLU A 184 5.52 -15.49 2.12
CA GLU A 184 5.24 -15.90 0.75
C GLU A 184 6.44 -15.67 -0.16
N ILE A 185 7.24 -14.62 0.05
CA ILE A 185 8.53 -14.46 -0.66
C ILE A 185 9.46 -15.64 -0.34
N VAL A 186 9.66 -15.94 0.96
CA VAL A 186 10.55 -17.04 1.40
C VAL A 186 10.05 -18.39 0.89
N SER A 187 8.75 -18.65 1.00
CA SER A 187 8.15 -19.92 0.59
C SER A 187 8.19 -20.10 -0.93
N THR A 188 7.97 -19.04 -1.70
CA THR A 188 8.07 -19.07 -3.17
C THR A 188 9.52 -19.31 -3.61
N LEU A 189 10.47 -18.53 -3.06
CA LEU A 189 11.89 -18.72 -3.35
C LEU A 189 12.35 -20.16 -3.05
N TYR A 190 11.97 -20.69 -1.89
CA TYR A 190 12.37 -22.03 -1.46
C TYR A 190 11.66 -23.15 -2.22
N SER A 191 10.33 -23.19 -2.18
CA SER A 191 9.55 -24.33 -2.66
C SER A 191 9.32 -24.34 -4.17
N MET A 192 9.32 -23.17 -4.81
CA MET A 192 9.06 -23.06 -6.25
C MET A 192 10.33 -22.88 -7.06
N TYR A 193 11.33 -22.19 -6.49
CA TYR A 193 12.59 -21.91 -7.17
C TYR A 193 13.80 -22.62 -6.56
N GLY A 194 13.67 -23.38 -5.47
CA GLY A 194 14.80 -24.11 -4.87
C GLY A 194 15.87 -23.23 -4.21
N VAL A 195 15.61 -21.93 -4.03
CA VAL A 195 16.54 -20.96 -3.43
C VAL A 195 16.64 -21.19 -1.92
N LYS A 196 17.86 -21.38 -1.42
CA LYS A 196 18.12 -21.72 -0.01
C LYS A 196 18.65 -20.57 0.84
N LYS A 197 19.15 -19.49 0.22
CA LYS A 197 19.79 -18.35 0.90
C LYS A 197 18.87 -17.13 0.86
N VAL A 198 18.14 -16.90 1.96
CA VAL A 198 17.26 -15.73 2.12
C VAL A 198 17.55 -15.06 3.46
N LEU A 199 17.87 -13.77 3.43
CA LEU A 199 18.19 -12.96 4.59
C LEU A 199 17.10 -11.93 4.88
N GLY A 200 16.67 -11.81 6.12
CA GLY A 200 15.89 -10.69 6.62
C GLY A 200 16.80 -9.59 7.13
N ILE A 201 16.64 -8.36 6.64
CA ILE A 201 17.34 -7.18 7.13
C ILE A 201 16.57 -6.61 8.33
N ASP A 202 17.21 -6.56 9.50
CA ASP A 202 16.58 -6.17 10.75
C ASP A 202 16.44 -4.64 10.88
N GLY A 203 15.25 -4.16 11.26
CA GLY A 203 15.03 -2.76 11.62
C GLY A 203 15.08 -1.78 10.45
N GLY A 204 14.55 -2.17 9.28
CA GLY A 204 14.44 -1.30 8.10
C GLY A 204 15.78 -0.98 7.43
N TYR A 205 15.88 0.17 6.74
CA TYR A 205 17.10 0.53 5.99
C TYR A 205 18.37 0.61 6.85
N ARG A 206 18.23 0.91 8.15
CA ARG A 206 19.38 0.95 9.07
C ARG A 206 20.03 -0.42 9.28
N GLY A 207 19.29 -1.51 9.07
CA GLY A 207 19.80 -2.88 9.18
C GLY A 207 20.91 -3.22 8.19
N PHE A 208 20.97 -2.53 7.06
CA PHE A 208 22.07 -2.69 6.10
C PHE A 208 23.41 -2.28 6.72
N TYR A 209 23.44 -1.34 7.66
CA TYR A 209 24.69 -0.81 8.25
C TYR A 209 25.28 -1.71 9.32
N ALA A 210 24.42 -2.29 10.16
CA ALA A 210 24.83 -2.97 11.38
C ALA A 210 25.25 -4.43 11.17
N ARG A 211 25.17 -4.95 9.94
CA ARG A 211 25.27 -6.40 9.65
C ARG A 211 24.24 -7.29 10.35
N ASN A 212 23.24 -6.70 11.01
CA ASN A 212 22.14 -7.43 11.66
C ASN A 212 21.23 -8.06 10.60
N THR A 213 21.23 -9.40 10.55
CA THR A 213 20.37 -10.17 9.64
C THR A 213 19.80 -11.38 10.32
N ILE A 214 18.62 -11.79 9.84
CA ILE A 214 17.91 -12.99 10.28
C ILE A 214 17.93 -13.97 9.12
N ASN A 215 18.38 -15.20 9.35
CA ASN A 215 18.29 -16.23 8.33
C ASN A 215 16.83 -16.70 8.18
N LEU A 216 16.24 -16.49 6.99
CA LEU A 216 14.84 -16.82 6.73
C LEU A 216 14.74 -18.18 6.04
N THR A 217 14.05 -19.10 6.67
CA THR A 217 13.77 -20.45 6.16
C THR A 217 12.27 -20.73 6.24
N PRO A 218 11.72 -21.70 5.47
CA PRO A 218 10.32 -22.09 5.58
C PRO A 218 9.89 -22.39 7.03
N LYS A 219 10.79 -22.99 7.82
CA LYS A 219 10.55 -23.25 9.24
C LYS A 219 10.41 -21.96 10.07
N VAL A 220 11.26 -20.96 9.82
CA VAL A 220 11.21 -19.67 10.52
C VAL A 220 9.94 -18.89 10.18
N VAL A 221 9.46 -18.99 8.93
CA VAL A 221 8.29 -18.22 8.46
C VAL A 221 6.95 -18.97 8.52
N ASN A 222 6.93 -20.23 8.98
CA ASN A 222 5.76 -21.11 8.83
C ASN A 222 4.44 -20.47 9.32
N ASP A 223 4.47 -19.85 10.50
CA ASP A 223 3.28 -19.33 11.18
C ASP A 223 3.23 -17.81 11.33
N ILE A 224 4.18 -17.08 10.74
CA ILE A 224 4.25 -15.63 10.95
C ILE A 224 3.04 -14.88 10.36
N HIS A 225 2.42 -15.42 9.31
CA HIS A 225 1.20 -14.89 8.70
C HIS A 225 -0.01 -14.81 9.65
N LYS A 226 -0.01 -15.61 10.74
CA LYS A 226 -1.05 -15.60 11.78
C LYS A 226 -0.89 -14.44 12.76
N ARG A 227 0.20 -13.66 12.65
CA ARG A 227 0.56 -12.58 13.56
C ARG A 227 0.60 -11.27 12.78
N GLY A 228 0.09 -10.20 13.39
CA GLY A 228 0.31 -8.86 12.88
C GLY A 228 1.76 -8.38 13.08
N GLY A 229 2.05 -7.18 12.57
CA GLY A 229 3.39 -6.60 12.61
C GLY A 229 4.36 -7.24 11.60
N THR A 230 5.67 -7.19 11.91
CA THR A 230 6.75 -7.77 11.10
C THR A 230 7.78 -8.45 11.99
N ILE A 231 8.21 -9.67 11.64
CA ILE A 231 9.29 -10.37 12.34
C ILE A 231 10.67 -9.75 12.12
N LEU A 232 10.83 -8.89 11.11
CA LEU A 232 12.10 -8.22 10.79
C LEU A 232 12.28 -6.90 11.54
N GLY A 233 11.30 -6.50 12.34
CA GLY A 233 11.23 -5.12 12.83
C GLY A 233 11.05 -4.12 11.68
N THR A 234 10.89 -2.84 12.03
CA THR A 234 10.78 -1.77 11.03
C THR A 234 11.29 -0.46 11.61
N SER A 235 11.75 0.43 10.74
CA SER A 235 12.16 1.78 11.12
C SER A 235 11.61 2.82 10.16
N ARG A 236 11.52 4.06 10.64
CA ARG A 236 11.35 5.26 9.84
C ARG A 236 12.72 5.87 9.55
N GLY A 237 12.90 6.40 8.34
CA GLY A 237 14.13 7.08 7.92
C GLY A 237 15.37 6.16 7.85
N GLY A 238 16.55 6.78 7.91
CA GLY A 238 17.82 6.07 7.92
C GLY A 238 18.22 5.48 6.57
N HIS A 239 17.81 6.09 5.46
CA HIS A 239 18.23 5.73 4.10
C HIS A 239 19.58 6.36 3.75
N ASP A 240 20.56 5.55 3.37
CA ASP A 240 21.86 5.96 2.86
C ASP A 240 22.19 5.03 1.69
N THR A 241 21.94 5.51 0.47
CA THR A 241 22.03 4.70 -0.76
C THR A 241 23.39 4.02 -0.87
N LYS A 242 24.48 4.75 -0.58
CA LYS A 242 25.83 4.21 -0.73
C LYS A 242 26.05 3.05 0.21
N LYS A 243 25.76 3.23 1.50
CA LYS A 243 25.94 2.16 2.51
C LYS A 243 25.02 0.97 2.27
N ILE A 244 23.81 1.19 1.77
CA ILE A 244 22.87 0.11 1.43
C ILE A 244 23.43 -0.72 0.27
N VAL A 245 23.86 -0.08 -0.82
CA VAL A 245 24.40 -0.78 -1.99
C VAL A 245 25.76 -1.42 -1.70
N ASP A 246 26.63 -0.76 -0.92
CA ASP A 246 27.87 -1.37 -0.41
C ASP A 246 27.56 -2.65 0.39
N SER A 247 26.55 -2.62 1.27
CA SER A 247 26.14 -3.82 2.01
C SER A 247 25.49 -4.90 1.13
N ILE A 248 24.83 -4.55 0.03
CA ILE A 248 24.28 -5.52 -0.93
C ILE A 248 25.44 -6.23 -1.63
N GLU A 249 26.41 -5.46 -2.11
CA GLU A 249 27.61 -5.94 -2.81
C GLU A 249 28.51 -6.78 -1.89
N ASP A 250 28.86 -6.28 -0.71
CA ASP A 250 29.72 -6.97 0.28
C ASP A 250 29.18 -8.33 0.71
N ARG A 251 27.86 -8.50 0.70
CA ARG A 251 27.18 -9.75 1.11
C ARG A 251 26.87 -10.66 -0.08
N GLY A 252 27.18 -10.22 -1.30
CA GLY A 252 26.82 -10.94 -2.53
C GLY A 252 25.31 -11.12 -2.67
N ILE A 253 24.51 -10.16 -2.22
CA ILE A 253 23.04 -10.18 -2.38
C ILE A 253 22.73 -9.83 -3.83
N ASN A 254 21.93 -10.67 -4.49
CA ASN A 254 21.56 -10.49 -5.90
C ASN A 254 20.04 -10.38 -6.14
N GLN A 255 19.24 -10.46 -5.07
CA GLN A 255 17.82 -10.09 -5.09
C GLN A 255 17.46 -9.32 -3.83
N VAL A 256 16.78 -8.18 -3.99
CA VAL A 256 16.42 -7.27 -2.90
C VAL A 256 14.92 -7.00 -2.96
N TYR A 257 14.20 -7.43 -1.93
CA TYR A 257 12.75 -7.24 -1.78
C TYR A 257 12.48 -6.17 -0.72
N ILE A 258 11.96 -5.02 -1.15
CA ILE A 258 11.81 -3.83 -0.30
C ILE A 258 10.33 -3.56 -0.03
N ILE A 259 9.88 -3.87 1.19
CA ILE A 259 8.49 -3.73 1.60
C ILE A 259 8.32 -2.42 2.39
N GLY A 260 7.54 -1.48 1.87
CA GLY A 260 7.36 -0.20 2.56
C GLY A 260 6.49 0.81 1.82
N GLY A 261 6.17 1.92 2.49
CA GLY A 261 5.32 2.99 1.92
C GLY A 261 6.07 3.91 0.94
N ASP A 262 5.48 5.05 0.60
CA ASP A 262 6.01 6.01 -0.39
C ASP A 262 7.51 6.33 -0.20
N GLY A 263 7.92 6.81 0.98
CA GLY A 263 9.32 7.12 1.25
C GLY A 263 10.26 5.90 1.11
N THR A 264 9.76 4.69 1.38
CA THR A 264 10.51 3.47 1.14
C THR A 264 10.65 3.17 -0.35
N GLN A 265 9.57 3.30 -1.14
CA GLN A 265 9.61 3.07 -2.59
C GLN A 265 10.48 4.11 -3.32
N LYS A 266 10.50 5.36 -2.86
CA LYS A 266 11.48 6.37 -3.29
C LYS A 266 12.90 5.92 -3.01
N GLY A 267 13.17 5.39 -1.81
CA GLY A 267 14.45 4.76 -1.47
C GLY A 267 14.80 3.57 -2.37
N ALA A 268 13.83 2.70 -2.67
CA ALA A 268 13.99 1.55 -3.56
C ALA A 268 14.38 1.97 -4.98
N SER A 269 13.76 3.04 -5.49
CA SER A 269 14.11 3.63 -6.79
C SER A 269 15.57 4.09 -6.82
N VAL A 270 16.03 4.80 -5.78
CA VAL A 270 17.42 5.29 -5.71
C VAL A 270 18.42 4.14 -5.51
N ILE A 271 18.06 3.09 -4.77
CA ILE A 271 18.87 1.87 -4.63
C ILE A 271 19.04 1.18 -5.99
N TYR A 272 17.93 1.02 -6.72
CA TYR A 272 17.96 0.45 -8.07
C TYR A 272 18.86 1.27 -9.01
N GLU A 273 18.75 2.59 -9.00
CA GLU A 273 19.59 3.45 -9.83
C GLU A 273 21.08 3.29 -9.54
N GLU A 274 21.45 3.20 -8.26
CA GLU A 274 22.84 3.00 -7.85
C GLU A 274 23.35 1.59 -8.21
N VAL A 275 22.52 0.55 -8.03
CA VAL A 275 22.79 -0.83 -8.48
C VAL A 275 23.07 -0.86 -9.99
N ARG A 276 22.22 -0.19 -10.77
CA ARG A 276 22.37 -0.08 -12.23
C ARG A 276 23.64 0.68 -12.60
N ARG A 277 23.92 1.81 -11.94
CA ARG A 277 25.11 2.63 -12.18
C ARG A 277 26.40 1.84 -11.93
N ARG A 278 26.41 0.94 -10.94
CA ARG A 278 27.53 0.04 -10.64
C ARG A 278 27.60 -1.20 -11.55
N GLY A 279 26.60 -1.44 -12.39
CA GLY A 279 26.56 -2.62 -13.26
C GLY A 279 26.38 -3.93 -12.50
N LEU A 280 25.70 -3.91 -11.35
CA LEU A 280 25.53 -5.10 -10.52
C LEU A 280 24.38 -5.98 -11.04
N LYS A 281 24.58 -7.30 -11.06
CA LYS A 281 23.54 -8.31 -11.33
C LYS A 281 22.63 -8.47 -10.10
N VAL A 282 21.87 -7.42 -9.77
CA VAL A 282 20.96 -7.38 -8.61
C VAL A 282 19.56 -6.98 -9.06
N ALA A 283 18.57 -7.84 -8.79
CA ALA A 283 17.17 -7.51 -8.98
C ALA A 283 16.63 -6.74 -7.76
N VAL A 284 16.08 -5.55 -7.98
CA VAL A 284 15.45 -4.73 -6.93
C VAL A 284 13.94 -4.70 -7.19
N ALA A 285 13.18 -5.32 -6.29
CA ALA A 285 11.73 -5.38 -6.34
C ALA A 285 11.12 -4.66 -5.12
N GLY A 286 10.27 -3.69 -5.35
CA GLY A 286 9.51 -3.02 -4.29
C GLY A 286 8.15 -3.67 -4.09
N ILE A 287 7.70 -3.69 -2.83
CA ILE A 287 6.36 -4.11 -2.43
C ILE A 287 5.70 -2.95 -1.65
N PRO A 288 4.76 -2.21 -2.28
CA PRO A 288 4.30 -0.93 -1.79
C PRO A 288 3.26 -1.17 -0.69
N LYS A 289 3.59 -0.71 0.50
CA LYS A 289 2.87 -0.94 1.75
C LYS A 289 2.23 0.35 2.24
N THR A 290 0.93 0.47 2.04
CA THR A 290 0.07 1.50 2.64
C THR A 290 -1.26 0.85 3.03
N ILE A 291 -1.83 1.28 4.15
CA ILE A 291 -3.22 0.94 4.46
C ILE A 291 -4.18 1.99 3.91
N ASP A 292 -3.68 3.17 3.51
CA ASP A 292 -4.51 4.30 3.08
C ASP A 292 -5.02 4.14 1.63
N ASN A 293 -4.65 3.06 0.95
CA ASN A 293 -4.93 2.77 -0.46
C ASN A 293 -4.62 3.94 -1.42
N ASP A 294 -3.52 4.63 -1.17
CA ASP A 294 -3.12 5.85 -1.85
C ASP A 294 -2.01 5.65 -2.91
N ILE A 295 -1.74 4.39 -3.29
CA ILE A 295 -0.72 4.08 -4.32
C ILE A 295 -1.34 4.29 -5.72
N PRO A 296 -0.69 5.04 -6.62
CA PRO A 296 -1.17 5.25 -7.97
C PRO A 296 -1.12 3.95 -8.78
N VAL A 297 -1.90 3.90 -9.86
CA VAL A 297 -1.99 2.77 -10.80
C VAL A 297 -2.67 1.53 -10.25
N ILE A 298 -2.39 1.13 -9.00
CA ILE A 298 -2.91 -0.11 -8.44
C ILE A 298 -4.36 0.05 -7.96
N ASP A 299 -5.16 -1.00 -8.12
CA ASP A 299 -6.56 -1.04 -7.70
C ASP A 299 -6.69 -0.98 -6.17
N LYS A 300 -5.79 -1.69 -5.48
CA LYS A 300 -5.80 -1.85 -4.03
C LYS A 300 -4.41 -2.12 -3.46
N SER A 301 -4.11 -1.58 -2.29
CA SER A 301 -2.94 -1.92 -1.47
C SER A 301 -3.25 -3.02 -0.45
N PHE A 302 -2.27 -3.87 -0.14
CA PHE A 302 -2.51 -4.93 0.84
C PHE A 302 -2.67 -4.36 2.25
N GLY A 303 -3.54 -4.98 3.03
CA GLY A 303 -3.92 -4.53 4.37
C GLY A 303 -5.06 -3.50 4.37
N PHE A 304 -5.51 -3.02 3.20
CA PHE A 304 -6.62 -2.08 3.10
C PHE A 304 -7.96 -2.71 3.51
N ASP A 305 -8.29 -3.90 3.00
CA ASP A 305 -9.56 -4.56 3.34
C ASP A 305 -9.61 -4.88 4.84
N THR A 306 -8.50 -5.38 5.37
CA THR A 306 -8.37 -5.64 6.81
C THR A 306 -8.55 -4.35 7.62
N ALA A 307 -7.97 -3.23 7.16
CA ALA A 307 -8.10 -1.96 7.84
C ALA A 307 -9.54 -1.41 7.82
N VAL A 308 -10.25 -1.58 6.70
CA VAL A 308 -11.67 -1.23 6.57
C VAL A 308 -12.53 -2.09 7.50
N GLU A 309 -12.26 -3.39 7.59
CA GLU A 309 -12.98 -4.32 8.47
C GLU A 309 -12.81 -3.96 9.96
N GLU A 310 -11.59 -3.65 10.40
CA GLU A 310 -11.35 -3.20 11.78
C GLU A 310 -11.94 -1.82 12.07
N ALA A 311 -11.87 -0.91 11.10
CA ALA A 311 -12.51 0.40 11.22
C ALA A 311 -14.02 0.25 11.39
N GLN A 312 -14.66 -0.67 10.66
CA GLN A 312 -16.07 -1.00 10.82
C GLN A 312 -16.39 -1.51 12.23
N ARG A 313 -15.55 -2.37 12.83
CA ARG A 313 -15.77 -2.82 14.22
C ARG A 313 -15.76 -1.66 15.23
N ALA A 314 -14.86 -0.70 15.04
CA ALA A 314 -14.81 0.50 15.89
C ALA A 314 -16.04 1.39 15.68
N ILE A 315 -16.52 1.54 14.45
CA ILE A 315 -17.77 2.25 14.13
C ILE A 315 -18.97 1.56 14.79
N ASN A 316 -19.08 0.24 14.69
CA ASN A 316 -20.20 -0.50 15.28
C ASN A 316 -20.24 -0.31 16.81
N ALA A 317 -19.07 -0.34 17.48
CA ALA A 317 -18.99 -0.04 18.90
C ALA A 317 -19.41 1.41 19.22
N ALA A 318 -18.99 2.37 18.39
CA ALA A 318 -19.39 3.77 18.53
C ALA A 318 -20.91 3.96 18.35
N HIS A 319 -21.51 3.24 17.41
CA HIS A 319 -22.94 3.28 17.15
C HIS A 319 -23.75 2.76 18.34
N VAL A 320 -23.40 1.59 18.89
CA VAL A 320 -24.05 1.04 20.08
C VAL A 320 -23.94 2.00 21.27
N GLU A 321 -22.78 2.60 21.50
CA GLU A 321 -22.58 3.61 22.56
C GLU A 321 -23.41 4.88 22.33
N ALA A 322 -23.54 5.34 21.09
CA ALA A 322 -24.32 6.52 20.74
C ALA A 322 -25.82 6.28 20.92
N GLU A 323 -26.34 5.14 20.49
CA GLU A 323 -27.76 4.76 20.62
C GLU A 323 -28.17 4.53 22.08
N SER A 324 -27.22 4.07 22.92
CA SER A 324 -27.48 3.75 24.33
C SER A 324 -27.59 4.97 25.25
N ALA A 325 -27.39 6.19 24.75
CA ALA A 325 -27.43 7.42 25.54
C ALA A 325 -28.26 8.52 24.87
N GLU A 326 -29.00 9.29 25.68
CA GLU A 326 -29.72 10.47 25.19
C GLU A 326 -28.73 11.50 24.60
N ASN A 327 -29.01 11.96 23.37
CA ASN A 327 -28.14 12.81 22.58
C ASN A 327 -26.70 12.25 22.51
N GLY A 328 -26.59 10.94 22.31
CA GLY A 328 -25.32 10.23 22.23
C GLY A 328 -24.58 10.52 20.92
N ILE A 329 -23.27 10.73 21.01
CA ILE A 329 -22.40 10.93 19.85
C ILE A 329 -21.24 9.94 19.90
N GLY A 330 -21.16 9.06 18.91
CA GLY A 330 -20.02 8.19 18.66
C GLY A 330 -19.06 8.84 17.68
N LEU A 331 -17.92 9.36 18.13
CA LEU A 331 -16.89 9.95 17.28
C LEU A 331 -15.72 8.98 17.11
N VAL A 332 -15.48 8.54 15.87
CA VAL A 332 -14.41 7.58 15.53
C VAL A 332 -13.36 8.26 14.67
N LYS A 333 -12.12 8.35 15.18
CA LYS A 333 -10.98 8.78 14.36
C LYS A 333 -10.42 7.59 13.60
N LEU A 334 -10.34 7.68 12.28
CA LEU A 334 -9.74 6.66 11.43
C LEU A 334 -8.44 7.14 10.78
N MET A 335 -7.71 6.18 10.24
CA MET A 335 -6.50 6.43 9.46
C MET A 335 -6.85 7.09 8.13
N GLY A 336 -5.90 7.85 7.58
CA GLY A 336 -6.10 8.65 6.38
C GLY A 336 -5.38 9.98 6.47
N ARG A 337 -4.04 9.94 6.37
CA ARG A 337 -3.17 11.12 6.54
C ARG A 337 -3.37 12.15 5.42
N TYR A 338 -3.43 11.65 4.18
CA TYR A 338 -3.53 12.46 2.96
C TYR A 338 -4.72 12.06 2.09
N SER A 339 -5.32 10.90 2.37
CA SER A 339 -6.47 10.37 1.66
C SER A 339 -7.50 9.77 2.61
N GLY A 340 -8.78 9.88 2.25
CA GLY A 340 -9.92 9.44 3.05
C GLY A 340 -10.45 8.04 2.73
N PHE A 341 -9.70 7.19 2.03
CA PHE A 341 -10.26 5.92 1.52
C PHE A 341 -10.76 4.98 2.62
N ILE A 342 -10.03 4.80 3.72
CA ILE A 342 -10.48 3.96 4.85
C ILE A 342 -11.78 4.51 5.42
N ALA A 343 -11.84 5.81 5.70
CA ALA A 343 -13.04 6.45 6.24
C ALA A 343 -14.25 6.33 5.31
N MET A 344 -14.05 6.56 4.00
CA MET A 344 -15.10 6.42 2.99
C MET A 344 -15.62 4.98 2.89
N TYR A 345 -14.72 4.00 2.77
CA TYR A 345 -15.10 2.58 2.62
C TYR A 345 -15.70 2.02 3.92
N ALA A 346 -15.16 2.35 5.10
CA ALA A 346 -15.70 1.91 6.38
C ALA A 346 -17.10 2.49 6.64
N THR A 347 -17.32 3.76 6.27
CA THR A 347 -18.64 4.40 6.31
C THR A 347 -19.66 3.68 5.43
N LEU A 348 -19.29 3.41 4.16
CA LEU A 348 -20.15 2.70 3.22
C LEU A 348 -20.43 1.25 3.66
N ALA A 349 -19.46 0.59 4.29
CA ALA A 349 -19.58 -0.78 4.76
C ALA A 349 -20.44 -0.90 6.03
N SER A 350 -20.29 0.01 7.00
CA SER A 350 -21.09 0.02 8.23
C SER A 350 -22.55 0.40 7.97
N ARG A 351 -22.79 1.49 7.21
CA ARG A 351 -24.12 2.13 7.04
C ARG A 351 -24.69 2.81 8.28
N ASP A 352 -23.98 2.81 9.41
CA ASP A 352 -24.43 3.43 10.66
C ASP A 352 -23.84 4.84 10.88
N VAL A 353 -23.03 5.33 9.93
CA VAL A 353 -22.35 6.62 10.01
C VAL A 353 -23.22 7.73 9.44
N ASP A 354 -23.47 8.76 10.24
CA ASP A 354 -24.23 9.95 9.82
C ASP A 354 -23.36 11.03 9.17
N CYS A 355 -22.08 11.09 9.54
CA CYS A 355 -21.14 12.08 9.03
C CYS A 355 -19.74 11.48 8.85
N CYS A 356 -19.20 11.55 7.63
CA CYS A 356 -17.84 11.16 7.30
C CYS A 356 -17.05 12.39 6.82
N LEU A 357 -15.97 12.70 7.53
CA LEU A 357 -15.06 13.80 7.27
C LEU A 357 -13.71 13.26 6.79
N ILE A 358 -13.27 13.72 5.61
CA ILE A 358 -12.04 13.26 4.95
C ILE A 358 -11.14 14.45 4.54
N PRO A 359 -9.82 14.24 4.37
CA PRO A 359 -8.89 15.32 3.98
C PRO A 359 -9.26 16.02 2.66
N GLU A 360 -9.91 15.32 1.74
CA GLU A 360 -10.27 15.81 0.42
C GLU A 360 -11.53 16.69 0.39
N SER A 361 -12.36 16.62 1.44
CA SER A 361 -13.63 17.35 1.53
C SER A 361 -13.55 18.38 2.65
N PRO A 362 -13.22 19.66 2.34
CA PRO A 362 -13.20 20.73 3.33
C PRO A 362 -14.55 20.91 4.00
N PHE A 363 -14.52 21.34 5.26
CA PHE A 363 -15.70 21.63 6.05
C PHE A 363 -15.43 22.82 6.98
N TYR A 364 -16.49 23.39 7.55
CA TYR A 364 -16.42 24.44 8.55
C TYR A 364 -17.37 24.12 9.71
N LEU A 365 -17.04 24.62 10.90
CA LEU A 365 -17.76 24.26 12.11
C LEU A 365 -19.08 25.04 12.28
N LYS A 366 -19.03 26.37 12.15
CA LYS A 366 -20.11 27.31 12.53
C LYS A 366 -20.72 28.02 11.32
N GLY A 367 -21.99 28.41 11.44
CA GLY A 367 -22.74 29.13 10.40
C GLY A 367 -23.67 28.22 9.62
N GLU A 368 -24.50 28.81 8.76
CA GLU A 368 -25.47 28.09 7.94
C GLU A 368 -24.78 27.03 7.08
N GLY A 369 -25.26 25.79 7.13
CA GLY A 369 -24.68 24.64 6.43
C GLY A 369 -23.40 24.07 7.07
N GLY A 370 -23.02 24.57 8.25
CA GLY A 370 -21.84 24.13 8.99
C GLY A 370 -22.05 22.80 9.71
N LEU A 371 -20.94 22.19 10.14
CA LEU A 371 -20.97 20.90 10.82
C LEU A 371 -21.82 20.92 12.10
N PHE A 372 -21.74 21.98 12.91
CA PHE A 372 -22.49 22.03 14.17
C PHE A 372 -24.01 22.08 13.97
N GLU A 373 -24.49 22.82 12.97
CA GLU A 373 -25.91 22.86 12.63
C GLU A 373 -26.40 21.46 12.22
N PHE A 374 -25.60 20.73 11.43
CA PHE A 374 -25.91 19.36 11.05
C PHE A 374 -25.97 18.42 12.25
N VAL A 375 -25.00 18.51 13.18
CA VAL A 375 -25.00 17.69 14.41
C VAL A 375 -26.24 17.99 15.25
N GLU A 376 -26.58 19.27 15.47
CA GLU A 376 -27.78 19.64 16.22
C GLU A 376 -29.06 19.09 15.59
N LYS A 377 -29.18 19.21 14.27
CA LYS A 377 -30.33 18.69 13.52
C LYS A 377 -30.46 17.18 13.68
N ARG A 378 -29.35 16.45 13.50
CA ARG A 378 -29.34 14.99 13.65
C ARG A 378 -29.71 14.52 15.05
N LEU A 379 -29.19 15.16 16.09
CA LEU A 379 -29.56 14.81 17.46
C LEU A 379 -31.03 15.07 17.75
N LYS A 380 -31.61 16.16 17.24
CA LYS A 380 -33.06 16.46 17.39
C LYS A 380 -33.95 15.46 16.63
N GLU A 381 -33.49 14.96 15.49
CA GLU A 381 -34.24 14.03 14.64
C GLU A 381 -34.13 12.57 15.10
N SER A 382 -32.92 12.13 15.44
CA SER A 382 -32.60 10.70 15.67
C SER A 382 -32.22 10.37 17.12
N GLY A 383 -31.98 11.37 17.98
CA GLY A 383 -31.55 11.18 19.38
C GLY A 383 -30.09 10.73 19.56
N HIS A 384 -29.40 10.35 18.49
CA HIS A 384 -28.00 9.94 18.48
C HIS A 384 -27.32 10.26 17.15
N MET A 385 -25.98 10.18 17.10
CA MET A 385 -25.20 10.41 15.89
C MET A 385 -23.88 9.65 15.91
N VAL A 386 -23.44 9.14 14.75
CA VAL A 386 -22.09 8.61 14.54
C VAL A 386 -21.31 9.48 13.55
N ILE A 387 -20.12 9.90 13.96
CA ILE A 387 -19.21 10.72 13.17
C ILE A 387 -17.90 9.94 12.96
N VAL A 388 -17.50 9.79 11.71
CA VAL A 388 -16.20 9.26 11.31
C VAL A 388 -15.33 10.41 10.81
N VAL A 389 -14.11 10.54 11.34
CA VAL A 389 -13.14 11.55 10.92
C VAL A 389 -11.80 10.89 10.59
N ALA A 390 -11.30 11.09 9.38
CA ALA A 390 -9.93 10.69 9.04
C ALA A 390 -8.92 11.64 9.71
N GLU A 391 -7.77 11.11 10.15
CA GLU A 391 -6.76 11.89 10.88
C GLU A 391 -6.27 13.15 10.14
N GLY A 392 -6.27 13.14 8.81
CA GLY A 392 -5.88 14.28 7.97
C GLY A 392 -6.98 15.31 7.70
N ALA A 393 -8.22 15.06 8.11
CA ALA A 393 -9.33 15.98 7.87
C ALA A 393 -9.21 17.24 8.74
N GLY A 394 -9.55 18.40 8.20
CA GLY A 394 -9.67 19.66 8.95
C GLY A 394 -8.36 20.19 9.55
N GLN A 395 -7.19 19.69 9.14
CA GLN A 395 -5.89 20.08 9.71
C GLN A 395 -5.60 21.59 9.55
N GLU A 396 -6.22 22.25 8.57
CA GLU A 396 -6.23 23.69 8.36
C GLU A 396 -6.98 24.48 9.45
N LEU A 397 -7.94 23.85 10.13
CA LEU A 397 -8.74 24.46 11.20
C LEU A 397 -8.03 24.39 12.56
N LEU A 398 -6.96 23.59 12.67
CA LEU A 398 -6.21 23.35 13.91
C LEU A 398 -4.99 24.29 14.07
N SER A 399 -4.79 25.28 13.19
CA SER A 399 -3.50 26.00 13.09
C SER A 399 -3.22 26.98 14.23
N GLU A 400 -2.15 26.72 15.00
CA GLU A 400 -1.23 27.73 15.58
C GLU A 400 0.06 27.16 16.23
N SER A 401 0.41 25.88 16.07
CA SER A 401 1.59 25.27 16.71
C SER A 401 2.69 24.84 15.72
N LYS A 402 3.96 24.93 16.15
CA LYS A 402 5.17 24.65 15.35
C LYS A 402 5.06 23.30 14.62
N SER A 403 5.27 23.31 13.31
CA SER A 403 5.26 22.11 12.46
C SER A 403 6.45 21.19 12.81
N MET A 404 6.20 20.19 13.64
CA MET A 404 7.16 19.13 13.94
C MET A 404 7.13 18.06 12.83
N THR A 405 8.29 17.46 12.53
CA THR A 405 8.44 16.39 11.55
C THR A 405 8.90 15.08 12.20
N ASP A 406 8.54 13.94 11.61
CA ASP A 406 9.07 12.63 12.01
C ASP A 406 10.49 12.41 11.45
N ALA A 407 11.14 11.31 11.86
CA ALA A 407 12.49 10.95 11.39
C ALA A 407 12.60 10.66 9.88
N SER A 408 11.48 10.58 9.17
CA SER A 408 11.42 10.46 7.70
C SER A 408 11.08 11.79 7.01
N GLY A 409 10.94 12.88 7.76
CA GLY A 409 10.59 14.20 7.26
C GLY A 409 9.09 14.47 7.09
N ASN A 410 8.21 13.56 7.53
CA ASN A 410 6.76 13.76 7.41
C ASN A 410 6.25 14.72 8.49
N LYS A 411 5.40 15.68 8.13
CA LYS A 411 4.72 16.56 9.10
C LYS A 411 3.86 15.74 10.08
N LEU A 412 4.02 15.97 11.38
CA LEU A 412 3.16 15.38 12.41
C LEU A 412 1.80 16.09 12.39
N LEU A 413 0.73 15.29 12.33
CA LEU A 413 -0.63 15.80 12.37
C LEU A 413 -1.06 16.02 13.81
N GLN A 414 -1.93 17.01 14.03
CA GLN A 414 -2.59 17.21 15.32
C GLN A 414 -3.79 16.27 15.44
N ASP A 415 -4.18 15.93 16.67
CA ASP A 415 -5.31 15.04 16.91
C ASP A 415 -6.66 15.75 16.64
N VAL A 416 -7.14 15.62 15.41
CA VAL A 416 -8.45 16.14 14.97
C VAL A 416 -9.60 15.53 15.76
N GLY A 417 -9.49 14.29 16.23
CA GLY A 417 -10.55 13.61 16.96
C GLY A 417 -10.82 14.27 18.31
N LEU A 418 -9.76 14.49 19.09
CA LEU A 418 -9.87 15.22 20.36
C LEU A 418 -10.29 16.67 20.16
N TRP A 419 -9.70 17.35 19.18
CA TRP A 419 -10.06 18.74 18.85
C TRP A 419 -11.54 18.87 18.48
N LEU A 420 -12.06 17.99 17.62
CA LEU A 420 -13.44 18.01 17.19
C LEU A 420 -14.40 17.66 18.34
N SER A 421 -14.02 16.67 19.17
CA SER A 421 -14.77 16.30 20.38
C SER A 421 -15.01 17.51 21.30
N GLN A 422 -13.95 18.28 21.55
CA GLN A 422 -14.00 19.44 22.44
C GLN A 422 -14.87 20.55 21.84
N ASN A 423 -14.69 20.84 20.55
CA ASN A 423 -15.45 21.83 19.82
C ASN A 423 -16.96 21.54 19.79
N ILE A 424 -17.35 20.27 19.58
CA ILE A 424 -18.76 19.84 19.64
C ILE A 424 -19.33 20.04 21.05
N LYS A 425 -18.59 19.62 22.10
CA LYS A 425 -19.03 19.79 23.50
C LYS A 425 -19.24 21.27 23.86
N ASP A 426 -18.31 22.13 23.48
CA ASP A 426 -18.38 23.56 23.78
C ASP A 426 -19.57 24.23 23.06
N HIS A 427 -19.81 23.86 21.80
CA HIS A 427 -20.94 24.35 21.03
C HIS A 427 -22.28 23.91 21.63
N MET A 428 -22.43 22.63 21.96
CA MET A 428 -23.69 22.10 22.54
C MET A 428 -23.98 22.68 23.93
N LYS A 429 -22.93 22.91 24.74
CA LYS A 429 -23.06 23.61 26.02
C LYS A 429 -23.59 25.04 25.83
N ALA A 430 -23.13 25.76 24.80
CA ALA A 430 -23.65 27.10 24.48
C ALA A 430 -25.12 27.07 24.04
N GLN A 431 -25.55 25.99 23.36
CA GLN A 431 -26.96 25.76 22.98
C GLN A 431 -27.83 25.18 24.11
N LYS A 432 -27.27 24.96 25.30
CA LYS A 432 -27.94 24.32 26.45
C LYS A 432 -28.49 22.92 26.13
N MET A 433 -27.83 22.20 25.23
CA MET A 433 -28.14 20.81 24.90
C MET A 433 -27.12 19.89 25.60
N SER A 434 -27.62 18.98 26.45
CA SER A 434 -26.78 17.93 27.04
C SER A 434 -26.50 16.84 26.03
N ILE A 435 -25.23 16.43 25.90
CA ILE A 435 -24.79 15.36 24.99
C ILE A 435 -23.92 14.33 25.73
N ASN A 436 -23.88 13.09 25.23
CA ASN A 436 -22.94 12.07 25.69
C ASN A 436 -22.01 11.66 24.54
N LEU A 437 -20.83 12.28 24.48
CA LEU A 437 -19.86 12.03 23.41
C LEU A 437 -18.81 11.00 23.83
N LYS A 438 -18.72 9.90 23.07
CA LYS A 438 -17.66 8.89 23.16
C LYS A 438 -16.69 9.05 22.00
N TYR A 439 -15.41 9.17 22.33
CA TYR A 439 -14.34 9.25 21.35
C TYR A 439 -13.59 7.93 21.28
N ILE A 440 -13.44 7.37 20.07
CA ILE A 440 -12.77 6.09 19.82
C ILE A 440 -11.63 6.32 18.82
N ASP A 441 -10.42 5.91 19.22
CA ASP A 441 -9.23 5.88 18.36
C ASP A 441 -8.69 4.44 18.24
N PRO A 442 -9.10 3.69 17.20
CA PRO A 442 -8.65 2.32 16.94
C PRO A 442 -7.33 2.25 16.15
N THR A 443 -6.59 3.35 15.97
CA THR A 443 -5.45 3.45 15.04
C THR A 443 -4.45 2.28 15.14
N TYR A 444 -4.06 1.89 16.36
CA TYR A 444 -3.10 0.79 16.53
C TYR A 444 -3.75 -0.59 16.42
N MET A 445 -5.03 -0.71 16.78
CA MET A 445 -5.81 -1.94 16.61
C MET A 445 -6.00 -2.28 15.13
N ILE A 446 -6.15 -1.26 14.27
CA ILE A 446 -6.25 -1.42 12.82
C ILE A 446 -4.95 -1.95 12.19
N ARG A 447 -3.79 -1.47 12.64
CA ARG A 447 -2.50 -1.74 11.96
C ARG A 447 -1.72 -2.94 12.46
N ALA A 448 -1.95 -3.34 13.72
CA ALA A 448 -1.10 -4.28 14.44
C ALA A 448 -1.60 -5.73 14.38
N ILE A 449 -2.71 -5.98 13.69
CA ILE A 449 -3.38 -7.27 13.61
C ILE A 449 -2.93 -8.11 12.39
N PRO A 450 -3.21 -9.42 12.38
CA PRO A 450 -3.07 -10.23 11.17
C PRO A 450 -4.03 -9.76 10.06
N SER A 451 -3.66 -10.00 8.80
CA SER A 451 -4.51 -9.74 7.64
C SER A 451 -5.66 -10.75 7.55
N ASN A 452 -6.81 -10.28 7.04
CA ASN A 452 -7.97 -11.12 6.74
C ASN A 452 -7.72 -12.02 5.51
N ALA A 453 -8.70 -12.84 5.16
CA ALA A 453 -8.58 -13.82 4.07
C ALA A 453 -8.31 -13.15 2.70
N SER A 454 -9.02 -12.06 2.40
CA SER A 454 -8.85 -11.32 1.13
C SER A 454 -7.43 -10.75 0.99
N ASP A 455 -6.94 -10.07 2.04
CA ASP A 455 -5.59 -9.53 2.05
C ASP A 455 -4.53 -10.63 2.06
N ASN A 456 -4.75 -11.78 2.71
CA ASN A 456 -3.80 -12.89 2.66
C ASN A 456 -3.62 -13.45 1.24
N VAL A 457 -4.73 -13.62 0.49
CA VAL A 457 -4.66 -14.02 -0.92
C VAL A 457 -3.91 -12.96 -1.73
N TYR A 458 -4.21 -11.67 -1.51
CA TYR A 458 -3.53 -10.61 -2.25
C TYR A 458 -2.03 -10.53 -1.92
N CYS A 459 -1.63 -10.58 -0.65
CA CYS A 459 -0.24 -10.65 -0.22
C CYS A 459 0.51 -11.82 -0.87
N THR A 460 -0.14 -12.98 -0.99
CA THR A 460 0.44 -14.17 -1.64
C THR A 460 0.72 -13.93 -3.11
N LEU A 461 -0.26 -13.46 -3.85
CA LEU A 461 -0.11 -13.17 -5.28
C LEU A 461 0.91 -12.07 -5.55
N LEU A 462 0.95 -11.05 -4.68
CA LEU A 462 1.89 -9.94 -4.76
C LEU A 462 3.33 -10.40 -4.53
N ALA A 463 3.56 -11.18 -3.47
CA ALA A 463 4.87 -11.76 -3.15
C ALA A 463 5.36 -12.69 -4.26
N GLN A 464 4.52 -13.61 -4.72
CA GLN A 464 4.83 -14.53 -5.82
C GLN A 464 5.20 -13.76 -7.09
N SER A 465 4.41 -12.74 -7.45
CA SER A 465 4.67 -11.90 -8.62
C SER A 465 6.02 -11.20 -8.54
N CYS A 466 6.39 -10.63 -7.39
CA CYS A 466 7.71 -10.04 -7.20
C CYS A 466 8.85 -11.07 -7.36
N VAL A 467 8.71 -12.27 -6.80
CA VAL A 467 9.70 -13.34 -6.95
C VAL A 467 9.82 -13.79 -8.40
N HIS A 468 8.69 -14.01 -9.09
CA HIS A 468 8.67 -14.35 -10.50
C HIS A 468 9.38 -13.30 -11.36
N GLY A 469 9.12 -12.02 -11.09
CA GLY A 469 9.74 -10.91 -11.81
C GLY A 469 11.25 -10.85 -11.58
N ALA A 470 11.68 -10.96 -10.32
CA ALA A 470 13.10 -10.95 -9.96
C ALA A 470 13.86 -12.14 -10.57
N MET A 471 13.33 -13.36 -10.45
CA MET A 471 13.93 -14.55 -11.08
C MET A 471 14.01 -14.40 -12.60
N ALA A 472 12.99 -13.81 -13.22
CA ALA A 472 12.95 -13.53 -14.65
C ALA A 472 13.82 -12.34 -15.09
N GLY A 473 14.59 -11.70 -14.20
CA GLY A 473 15.53 -10.63 -14.55
C GLY A 473 14.92 -9.23 -14.61
N TYR A 474 13.65 -9.05 -14.26
CA TYR A 474 13.07 -7.72 -14.09
C TYR A 474 13.63 -7.06 -12.82
N THR A 475 13.83 -5.75 -12.87
CA THR A 475 14.40 -4.96 -11.77
C THR A 475 13.88 -3.52 -11.82
N GLY A 476 13.94 -2.77 -10.72
CA GLY A 476 13.44 -1.40 -10.70
C GLY A 476 11.91 -1.30 -10.79
N PHE A 477 11.21 -2.32 -10.26
CA PHE A 477 9.76 -2.46 -10.40
C PHE A 477 9.07 -2.74 -9.06
N THR A 478 7.76 -2.49 -9.05
CA THR A 478 6.83 -3.08 -8.10
C THR A 478 5.89 -4.06 -8.79
N SER A 479 5.30 -4.97 -8.03
CA SER A 479 4.07 -5.64 -8.48
C SER A 479 2.83 -4.95 -7.90
N GLY A 480 1.69 -5.07 -8.59
CA GLY A 480 0.40 -4.54 -8.16
C GLY A 480 -0.75 -4.97 -9.06
N LEU A 481 -1.96 -4.92 -8.50
CA LEU A 481 -3.19 -5.25 -9.22
C LEU A 481 -3.62 -4.06 -10.09
N VAL A 482 -3.82 -4.27 -11.38
CA VAL A 482 -4.39 -3.29 -12.31
C VAL A 482 -5.57 -3.96 -13.02
N ASN A 483 -6.77 -3.42 -12.84
CA ASN A 483 -8.02 -3.98 -13.36
C ASN A 483 -8.16 -5.49 -13.10
N GLY A 484 -7.84 -5.93 -11.88
CA GLY A 484 -7.94 -7.33 -11.46
C GLY A 484 -6.84 -8.25 -11.97
N ARG A 485 -5.78 -7.73 -12.60
CA ARG A 485 -4.62 -8.52 -13.06
C ARG A 485 -3.32 -8.07 -12.39
N GLN A 486 -2.48 -9.02 -11.99
CA GLN A 486 -1.16 -8.69 -11.44
C GLN A 486 -0.26 -8.17 -12.56
N THR A 487 0.44 -7.08 -12.29
CA THR A 487 1.31 -6.38 -13.24
C THR A 487 2.66 -6.05 -12.63
N TYR A 488 3.64 -5.77 -13.48
CA TYR A 488 4.88 -5.10 -13.11
C TYR A 488 4.76 -3.62 -13.48
N ILE A 489 5.01 -2.75 -12.50
CA ILE A 489 4.88 -1.30 -12.64
C ILE A 489 6.23 -0.67 -12.29
N PRO A 490 6.76 0.23 -13.13
CA PRO A 490 8.07 0.84 -12.88
C PRO A 490 7.99 1.81 -11.68
N PHE A 491 9.09 1.92 -10.92
CA PHE A 491 9.10 2.73 -9.70
C PHE A 491 8.66 4.18 -9.90
N TYR A 492 9.05 4.81 -11.01
CA TYR A 492 8.71 6.21 -11.26
C TYR A 492 7.20 6.45 -11.26
N ARG A 493 6.36 5.47 -11.65
CA ARG A 493 4.90 5.61 -11.62
C ARG A 493 4.31 5.50 -10.23
N ILE A 494 4.91 4.70 -9.37
CA ILE A 494 4.47 4.50 -7.99
C ILE A 494 4.78 5.71 -7.12
N ILE A 495 5.89 6.38 -7.38
CA ILE A 495 6.38 7.51 -6.57
C ILE A 495 5.97 8.89 -7.12
N GLU A 496 5.30 8.94 -8.27
CA GLU A 496 4.94 10.18 -8.96
C GLU A 496 3.92 11.01 -8.16
N LYS A 497 2.88 10.35 -7.63
CA LYS A 497 1.78 10.97 -6.91
C LYS A 497 1.12 10.00 -5.95
N GLN A 498 0.30 10.53 -5.06
CA GLN A 498 -0.59 9.73 -4.21
C GLN A 498 -2.02 9.84 -4.73
N ASN A 499 -2.75 8.72 -4.72
CA ASN A 499 -4.17 8.71 -5.01
C ASN A 499 -4.95 9.34 -3.86
N LYS A 500 -6.03 10.05 -4.22
CA LYS A 500 -6.95 10.70 -3.30
C LYS A 500 -8.37 10.36 -3.68
N VAL A 501 -9.28 10.44 -2.71
CA VAL A 501 -10.72 10.34 -2.96
C VAL A 501 -11.14 11.48 -3.88
N ILE A 502 -11.74 11.13 -5.01
CA ILE A 502 -12.28 12.09 -5.95
C ILE A 502 -13.70 12.44 -5.48
N ILE A 503 -13.85 13.58 -4.80
CA ILE A 503 -15.14 14.03 -4.23
C ILE A 503 -16.20 14.36 -5.29
N THR A 504 -15.84 14.41 -6.57
CA THR A 504 -16.78 14.58 -7.69
C THR A 504 -17.20 13.26 -8.32
N ASP A 505 -16.65 12.13 -7.88
CA ASP A 505 -16.96 10.81 -8.44
C ASP A 505 -18.19 10.18 -7.75
N ARG A 506 -18.78 9.21 -8.45
CA ARG A 506 -19.96 8.43 -8.05
C ARG A 506 -19.77 7.74 -6.71
N MET A 507 -18.55 7.33 -6.34
CA MET A 507 -18.29 6.71 -5.05
C MET A 507 -18.54 7.67 -3.87
N TRP A 508 -18.08 8.91 -3.97
CA TRP A 508 -18.35 9.92 -2.94
C TRP A 508 -19.84 10.31 -2.92
N ALA A 509 -20.46 10.47 -4.09
CA ALA A 509 -21.90 10.74 -4.18
C ALA A 509 -22.75 9.64 -3.51
N ARG A 510 -22.36 8.36 -3.65
CA ARG A 510 -23.01 7.24 -2.93
C ARG A 510 -22.87 7.36 -1.43
N LEU A 511 -21.71 7.78 -0.92
CA LEU A 511 -21.51 8.00 0.51
C LEU A 511 -22.40 9.13 1.02
N LEU A 512 -22.46 10.28 0.32
CA LEU A 512 -23.33 11.40 0.71
C LEU A 512 -24.80 10.99 0.71
N SER A 513 -25.22 10.20 -0.30
CA SER A 513 -26.60 9.68 -0.38
C SER A 513 -26.91 8.66 0.71
N SER A 514 -25.93 7.85 1.14
CA SER A 514 -26.11 6.85 2.19
C SER A 514 -26.19 7.48 3.58
N THR A 515 -25.40 8.51 3.84
CA THR A 515 -25.33 9.23 5.13
C THR A 515 -26.37 10.34 5.25
N ASN A 516 -26.93 10.79 4.11
CA ASN A 516 -27.71 12.01 3.97
C ASN A 516 -26.99 13.26 4.53
N GLN A 517 -25.66 13.22 4.60
CA GLN A 517 -24.87 14.38 5.03
C GLN A 517 -24.81 15.43 3.91
N PRO A 518 -24.85 16.73 4.23
CA PRO A 518 -24.65 17.77 3.23
C PRO A 518 -23.18 17.78 2.75
N SER A 519 -22.95 18.41 1.60
CA SER A 519 -21.61 18.87 1.27
C SER A 519 -21.32 20.08 2.15
N PHE A 520 -20.37 19.97 3.08
CA PHE A 520 -19.92 21.08 3.94
C PHE A 520 -19.06 22.12 3.19
N MET A 521 -19.11 22.12 1.85
CA MET A 521 -18.43 23.12 1.04
C MET A 521 -19.24 24.43 1.04
N CYS A 522 -18.59 25.54 1.41
CA CYS A 522 -19.21 26.85 1.34
C CYS A 522 -19.65 27.18 -0.10
N PRO A 523 -20.89 27.62 -0.34
CA PRO A 523 -21.38 27.98 -1.68
C PRO A 523 -20.49 29.01 -2.41
N LYS A 524 -19.85 29.92 -1.68
CA LYS A 524 -18.91 30.91 -2.22
C LYS A 524 -17.64 30.27 -2.79
N LEU A 525 -17.07 29.29 -2.09
CA LEU A 525 -15.88 28.54 -2.55
C LEU A 525 -16.20 27.64 -3.74
N VAL A 526 -17.41 27.10 -3.82
CA VAL A 526 -17.87 26.31 -4.98
C VAL A 526 -18.03 27.22 -6.21
N ALA A 527 -18.55 28.44 -6.03
CA ALA A 527 -18.66 29.43 -7.10
C ALA A 527 -17.28 29.94 -7.57
N GLU A 528 -16.33 30.13 -6.66
CA GLU A 528 -14.94 30.53 -6.96
C GLU A 528 -14.17 29.41 -7.67
N LYS A 529 -14.26 28.16 -7.22
CA LYS A 529 -13.64 27.01 -7.92
C LYS A 529 -14.23 26.76 -9.31
N LYS A 530 -15.55 26.97 -9.48
CA LYS A 530 -16.18 26.94 -10.81
C LYS A 530 -15.65 28.04 -11.72
N LYS A 531 -15.43 29.25 -11.18
CA LYS A 531 -14.78 30.36 -11.92
C LYS A 531 -13.34 30.01 -12.29
N GLU A 532 -12.53 29.47 -11.37
CA GLU A 532 -11.14 29.07 -11.64
C GLU A 532 -11.03 27.94 -12.68
N MET A 533 -11.94 26.97 -12.67
CA MET A 533 -12.01 25.94 -13.72
C MET A 533 -12.38 26.54 -15.08
N GLN A 534 -13.29 27.51 -15.13
CA GLN A 534 -13.60 28.25 -16.37
C GLN A 534 -12.39 29.07 -16.85
N THR A 535 -11.66 29.77 -15.96
CA THR A 535 -10.48 30.56 -16.37
C THR A 535 -9.30 29.70 -16.82
N LYS A 536 -9.13 28.50 -16.24
CA LYS A 536 -8.11 27.53 -16.70
C LYS A 536 -8.46 26.91 -18.06
N THR A 537 -9.74 26.85 -18.41
CA THR A 537 -10.20 26.37 -19.72
C THR A 537 -9.97 27.42 -20.81
N GLU A 538 -9.94 28.72 -20.46
CA GLU A 538 -9.70 29.83 -21.40
C GLU A 538 -8.20 30.14 -21.63
N ALA A 539 -7.29 29.60 -20.83
CA ALA A 539 -5.85 29.89 -20.89
C ALA A 539 -4.98 28.80 -21.56
N GLN A 540 -5.57 27.76 -22.14
CA GLN A 540 -4.86 26.74 -22.94
C GLN A 540 -5.23 26.85 -24.43
N PRO A 541 -4.27 26.82 -25.37
CA PRO A 541 -4.59 26.68 -26.79
C PRO A 541 -5.31 25.35 -27.01
N SER A 542 -6.40 25.41 -27.75
CA SER A 542 -7.37 24.34 -27.99
C SER A 542 -6.74 23.03 -28.46
N GLY A 543 -6.89 21.99 -27.64
CA GLY A 543 -6.57 20.63 -28.04
C GLY A 543 -6.62 19.62 -26.90
N GLN A 544 -7.81 19.39 -26.32
CA GLN A 544 -8.27 18.19 -25.59
C GLN A 544 -9.27 18.58 -24.50
N LEU A 545 -10.52 18.15 -24.65
CA LEU A 545 -11.47 18.01 -23.55
C LEU A 545 -12.20 16.67 -23.70
N MET A 546 -12.10 15.84 -22.65
CA MET A 546 -13.18 14.98 -22.17
C MET A 546 -14.32 15.92 -21.69
N ASP A 547 -15.61 15.65 -21.73
CA ASP A 547 -16.42 14.43 -21.85
C ASP A 547 -17.85 14.84 -22.29
N ASP A 548 -18.68 13.83 -22.55
CA ASP A 548 -20.15 13.84 -22.64
C ASP A 548 -20.84 14.34 -23.91
N GLY A 549 -21.60 13.42 -24.52
CA GLY A 549 -22.50 13.70 -25.61
C GLY A 549 -23.79 14.39 -25.17
N ASN A 550 -24.33 15.24 -26.04
CA ASN A 550 -25.64 15.01 -26.65
C ASN A 550 -25.81 15.93 -27.87
N THR A 551 -26.12 15.29 -29.00
CA THR A 551 -26.84 15.76 -30.21
C THR A 551 -26.73 17.21 -30.68
N GLY A 552 -26.27 17.36 -31.93
CA GLY A 552 -26.71 18.44 -32.82
C GLY A 552 -25.67 18.82 -33.87
N ALA A 553 -25.55 18.04 -34.96
CA ALA A 553 -24.89 18.50 -36.18
C ALA A 553 -25.82 18.31 -37.38
N ASP A 554 -26.02 19.43 -38.07
CA ASP A 554 -26.88 19.67 -39.21
C ASP A 554 -26.66 18.72 -40.39
N LYS A 555 -27.77 18.30 -41.01
CA LYS A 555 -27.82 17.98 -42.44
C LYS A 555 -28.37 19.21 -43.19
N LYS A 556 -27.50 19.98 -43.83
CA LYS A 556 -27.90 20.82 -44.97
C LYS A 556 -27.92 19.95 -46.24
N ALA A 557 -29.11 19.80 -46.82
CA ALA A 557 -29.40 19.99 -48.26
C ALA A 557 -30.60 19.13 -48.68
N ALA A 558 -31.77 19.76 -48.87
CA ALA A 558 -32.66 19.46 -49.98
C ALA A 558 -33.74 20.55 -50.08
N ASN A 559 -33.61 21.30 -51.18
CA ASN A 559 -34.57 22.16 -51.84
C ASN A 559 -36.02 21.60 -51.90
N LYS A 560 -36.99 22.52 -51.75
CA LYS A 560 -38.21 22.76 -52.57
C LYS A 560 -39.52 22.88 -51.78
N GLU A 561 -40.12 24.06 -51.94
CA GLU A 561 -41.53 24.34 -52.27
C GLU A 561 -42.63 23.50 -51.58
N VAL A 562 -43.58 24.15 -50.91
CA VAL A 562 -44.88 24.57 -51.48
C VAL A 562 -45.75 25.22 -50.38
N LYS A 563 -46.40 26.31 -50.78
CA LYS A 563 -47.47 27.09 -50.15
C LYS A 563 -48.53 26.30 -49.38
N ALA A 564 -48.99 26.84 -48.25
CA ALA A 564 -50.34 27.39 -48.04
C ALA A 564 -50.42 28.01 -46.64
#